data_AF-A0A7C6USA2-F1
#
_entry.id   AF-A0A7C6USA2-F1
#
_cell.length_a   1.000
_cell.length_b   1.000
_cell.length_c   1.000
_cell.angle_alpha   90.00
_cell.angle_beta   90.00
_cell.angle_gamma   90.00
#
_symmetry.space_group_name_H-M   'P 1'
#
loop_
_entity.id
_entity.type
_entity.pdbx_description
1 polymer ?
#
loop_
_entity_poly.entity_id
_entity_poly.type
_entity_poly.pdbx_seq_one_letter_code
_entity_poly.pdbx_strand_id
1 'polypeptide(L)'
;MSLSVKESRLVAVNRLRENTLQTVLQGQVDLPATAAPIERVAWVKGTPIIQSISTDQDRVYVQGTVDLVLVYVPEVPAGEPAG
;
A
#
# COMPACT_ATOMS: atom_id res chain seq x y z
N MET A 1 56.84 34.40 -15.10
CA MET A 1 55.81 34.24 -14.05
C MET A 1 54.88 33.12 -14.48
N SER A 2 54.82 32.01 -13.74
CA SER A 2 54.03 30.83 -14.09
C SER A 2 52.84 30.69 -13.15
N LEU A 3 51.62 30.87 -13.66
CA LEU A 3 50.39 30.55 -12.93
C LEU A 3 50.11 29.05 -13.04
N SER A 4 50.07 28.35 -11.91
CA SER A 4 49.57 26.98 -11.85
C SER A 4 48.10 27.01 -11.47
N VAL A 5 47.23 26.58 -12.39
CA VAL A 5 45.79 26.44 -12.13
C VAL A 5 45.55 25.00 -11.68
N LYS A 6 45.05 24.85 -10.45
CA LYS A 6 44.69 23.56 -9.87
C LYS A 6 43.20 23.36 -10.08
N GLU A 7 42.83 22.52 -11.04
CA GLU A 7 41.42 22.26 -11.36
C GLU A 7 40.85 21.25 -10.36
N SER A 8 39.87 21.68 -9.54
CA SER A 8 39.14 20.78 -8.64
C SER A 8 37.75 20.53 -9.20
N ARG A 9 37.45 19.26 -9.51
CA ARG A 9 36.13 18.84 -9.98
C ARG A 9 35.23 18.60 -8.77
N LEU A 10 34.26 19.48 -8.54
CA LEU A 10 33.23 19.31 -7.52
C LEU A 10 32.04 18.58 -8.14
N VAL A 11 31.66 17.45 -7.56
CA VAL A 11 30.44 16.71 -7.94
C VAL A 11 29.38 17.03 -6.91
N ALA A 12 28.42 17.88 -7.27
CA ALA A 12 27.27 18.18 -6.43
C ALA A 12 26.20 17.10 -6.65
N VAL A 13 26.02 16.21 -5.67
CA VAL A 13 24.92 15.23 -5.68
C VAL A 13 23.72 15.90 -5.01
N ASN A 14 22.80 16.41 -5.82
CA ASN A 14 21.59 17.05 -5.30
C ASN A 14 20.54 15.97 -4.97
N ARG A 15 20.47 15.54 -3.70
CA ARG A 15 19.33 14.75 -3.21
C ARG A 15 18.21 15.71 -2.83
N LEU A 16 17.38 16.06 -3.80
CA LEU A 16 16.17 16.86 -3.59
C LEU A 16 15.14 16.03 -2.81
N ARG A 17 14.95 16.42 -1.54
CA ARG A 17 13.76 16.24 -0.68
C ARG A 17 12.85 15.03 -0.99
N GLU A 18 12.79 14.08 -0.06
CA GLU A 18 11.77 13.02 -0.05
C GLU A 18 10.38 13.67 0.17
N ASN A 19 9.53 13.65 -0.85
CA ASN A 19 8.15 14.11 -0.75
C ASN A 19 7.25 12.89 -0.53
N THR A 20 6.83 12.66 0.71
CA THR A 20 5.97 11.53 1.09
C THR A 20 4.51 11.98 1.07
N LEU A 21 3.74 11.45 0.12
CA LEU A 21 2.29 11.63 0.07
C LEU A 21 1.61 10.43 0.73
N GLN A 22 0.71 10.69 1.67
CA GLN A 22 -0.14 9.67 2.29
C GLN A 22 -1.56 9.81 1.75
N THR A 23 -2.15 8.71 1.26
CA THR A 23 -3.54 8.66 0.81
C THR A 23 -4.27 7.54 1.55
N VAL A 24 -5.57 7.71 1.79
CA VAL A 24 -6.42 6.70 2.44
C VAL A 24 -7.48 6.27 1.44
N LEU A 25 -7.43 4.99 1.05
CA LEU A 25 -8.46 4.37 0.23
C LEU A 25 -9.50 3.72 1.15
N GLN A 26 -10.77 4.08 0.99
CA GLN A 26 -11.89 3.40 1.64
C GLN A 26 -12.60 2.52 0.61
N GLY A 27 -12.82 1.26 0.96
CA GLY A 27 -13.53 0.30 0.13
C GLY A 27 -14.38 -0.62 1.00
N GLN A 28 -15.44 -1.17 0.41
CA GLN A 28 -16.26 -2.21 1.02
C GLN A 28 -15.91 -3.55 0.37
N VAL A 29 -15.82 -4.59 1.19
CA VAL A 29 -15.62 -5.98 0.73
C VAL A 29 -16.83 -6.77 1.18
N ASP A 30 -17.55 -7.35 0.23
CA ASP A 30 -18.72 -8.19 0.50
C ASP A 30 -18.30 -9.65 0.56
N LEU A 31 -18.86 -10.40 1.52
CA LEU A 31 -18.64 -11.85 1.59
C LEU A 31 -19.56 -12.60 0.63
N PRO A 32 -19.11 -13.74 0.09
CA PRO A 32 -19.98 -14.64 -0.66
C PRO A 32 -21.17 -15.10 0.19
N ALA A 33 -22.33 -15.31 -0.43
CA ALA A 33 -23.53 -15.78 0.27
C ALA A 33 -23.39 -17.17 0.92
N THR A 34 -22.35 -17.93 0.56
CA THR A 34 -22.01 -19.23 1.15
C THR A 34 -21.14 -19.11 2.41
N ALA A 35 -20.59 -17.94 2.70
CA ALA A 35 -19.78 -17.70 3.88
C ALA A 35 -20.68 -17.40 5.08
N ALA A 36 -20.30 -17.90 6.25
CA ALA A 36 -21.01 -17.60 7.49
C ALA A 36 -20.94 -16.09 7.80
N PRO A 37 -21.99 -15.48 8.37
CA PRO A 37 -21.97 -14.08 8.77
C PRO A 37 -20.81 -13.78 9.72
N ILE A 38 -20.26 -12.56 9.63
CA ILE A 38 -19.19 -12.12 10.53
C ILE A 38 -19.79 -11.69 11.86
N GLU A 39 -19.49 -12.42 12.94
CA GLU A 39 -19.75 -11.95 14.31
C GLU A 39 -18.66 -10.95 14.73
N ARG A 40 -17.39 -11.31 14.50
CA ARG A 40 -16.24 -10.49 14.90
C ARG A 40 -15.05 -10.68 13.98
N VAL A 41 -14.42 -9.57 13.58
CA VAL A 41 -13.12 -9.61 12.90
C VAL A 41 -12.01 -9.81 13.93
N ALA A 42 -11.26 -10.90 13.81
CA ALA A 42 -10.12 -11.19 14.68
C ALA A 42 -8.84 -10.53 14.16
N TRP A 43 -8.66 -10.49 12.84
CA TRP A 43 -7.46 -9.95 12.20
C TRP A 43 -7.69 -9.62 10.73
N VAL A 44 -7.02 -8.57 10.25
CA VAL A 44 -7.01 -8.19 8.83
C VAL A 44 -5.60 -7.76 8.42
N LYS A 45 -5.20 -8.13 7.20
CA LYS A 45 -3.97 -7.67 6.56
C LYS A 45 -4.22 -7.38 5.08
N GLY A 46 -3.89 -6.16 4.67
CA GLY A 46 -3.84 -5.78 3.26
C GLY A 46 -2.40 -5.76 2.76
N THR A 47 -2.16 -6.36 1.60
CA THR A 47 -0.88 -6.27 0.88
C THR A 47 -1.14 -5.64 -0.49
N PRO A 48 -0.69 -4.41 -0.75
CA PRO A 48 -0.85 -3.79 -2.05
C PRO A 48 0.09 -4.43 -3.08
N ILE A 49 -0.45 -4.77 -4.24
CA ILE A 49 0.28 -5.26 -5.41
C ILE A 49 0.20 -4.18 -6.47
N ILE A 50 1.32 -3.50 -6.71
CA ILE A 50 1.42 -2.43 -7.70
C ILE A 50 1.67 -3.06 -9.06
N GLN A 51 0.82 -2.74 -10.03
CA GLN A 51 0.93 -3.20 -11.42
C GLN A 51 1.57 -2.14 -12.31
N SER A 52 1.21 -0.87 -12.13
CA SER A 52 1.82 0.23 -12.88
C SER A 52 1.80 1.53 -12.08
N ILE A 53 2.76 2.39 -12.40
CA ILE A 53 2.84 3.75 -11.88
C ILE A 53 3.00 4.67 -13.09
N SER A 54 2.16 5.68 -13.19
CA SER A 54 2.31 6.75 -14.18
C SER A 54 2.26 8.11 -13.49
N THR A 55 2.99 9.06 -14.05
CA THR A 55 3.08 10.43 -13.53
C THR A 55 2.56 11.37 -14.61
N ASP A 56 1.64 12.26 -14.26
CA ASP A 56 1.13 13.31 -15.14
C ASP A 56 1.14 14.64 -14.42
N GLN A 57 1.83 15.63 -15.00
CA GLN A 57 2.09 16.96 -14.45
C GLN A 57 2.46 16.98 -12.96
N ASP A 58 1.46 16.98 -12.09
CA ASP A 58 1.55 17.11 -10.63
C ASP A 58 0.80 15.98 -9.87
N ARG A 59 0.52 14.88 -10.56
CA ARG A 59 -0.20 13.71 -10.05
C ARG A 59 0.57 12.43 -10.33
N VAL A 60 0.54 11.53 -9.36
CA VAL A 60 1.03 10.16 -9.50
C VAL A 60 -0.17 9.23 -9.47
N TYR A 61 -0.36 8.48 -10.54
CA TYR A 61 -1.35 7.42 -10.63
C TYR A 61 -0.64 6.09 -10.32
N VAL A 62 -1.16 5.38 -9.32
CA VAL A 62 -0.71 4.03 -8.98
C VAL A 62 -1.87 3.10 -9.27
N GLN A 63 -1.67 2.15 -10.17
CA GLN A 63 -2.66 1.13 -10.50
C GLN A 63 -2.18 -0.21 -9.96
N GLY A 64 -3.10 -0.96 -9.37
CA GLY A 64 -2.81 -2.25 -8.76
C GLY A 64 -4.03 -2.85 -8.10
N THR A 65 -3.79 -3.92 -7.34
CA THR A 65 -4.80 -4.59 -6.51
C THR A 65 -4.34 -4.58 -5.06
N VAL A 66 -5.27 -4.72 -4.12
CA VAL A 66 -4.94 -4.92 -2.71
C VAL A 66 -5.42 -6.30 -2.32
N ASP A 67 -4.48 -7.18 -2.01
CA ASP A 67 -4.78 -8.50 -1.50
C ASP A 67 -5.11 -8.39 -0.02
N LEU A 68 -6.37 -8.66 0.32
CA LEU A 68 -6.88 -8.60 1.68
C LEU A 68 -7.03 -10.03 2.23
N VAL A 69 -6.36 -10.28 3.36
CA VAL A 69 -6.54 -11.49 4.15
C VAL A 69 -7.28 -11.12 5.43
N LEU A 70 -8.43 -11.74 5.64
CA LEU A 70 -9.32 -11.50 6.78
C LEU A 70 -9.50 -12.80 7.55
N VAL A 71 -9.33 -12.74 8.87
CA VAL A 71 -9.69 -13.81 9.80
C VAL A 71 -10.83 -13.30 10.67
N TYR A 72 -11.96 -13.99 10.63
CA TYR A 72 -13.15 -13.63 11.38
C TYR A 72 -13.74 -14.83 12.11
N VAL A 73 -14.51 -14.54 13.15
CA VAL A 73 -15.32 -15.51 13.88
C VAL A 73 -16.70 -15.52 13.23
N PRO A 74 -17.18 -16.68 12.72
CA PRO A 74 -18.51 -16.77 12.16
C PRO A 74 -19.55 -16.70 13.27
N GLU A 75 -20.69 -16.07 12.98
CA GLU A 75 -21.86 -16.12 13.86
C GLU A 75 -22.42 -17.55 13.84
N VAL A 76 -22.23 -18.28 14.94
CA VAL A 76 -22.76 -19.64 15.10
C VAL A 76 -24.12 -19.54 15.79
N PRO A 77 -25.24 -19.90 15.13
CA PRO A 77 -26.52 -20.01 15.81
C PRO A 77 -26.42 -21.06 16.92
N ALA A 78 -26.91 -20.74 18.11
CA ALA A 78 -26.77 -21.56 19.31
C ALA A 78 -27.29 -22.99 19.09
N GLY A 79 -26.38 -23.96 18.93
CA GLY A 79 -26.74 -25.38 18.89
C GLY A 79 -25.92 -26.28 17.96
N GLU A 80 -25.09 -25.73 17.06
CA GLU A 80 -24.35 -26.55 16.09
C GLU A 80 -22.83 -26.40 16.29
N PRO A 81 -22.06 -27.49 16.45
CA PRO A 81 -20.62 -27.39 16.62
C PRO A 81 -19.99 -26.92 15.30
N ALA A 82 -19.16 -25.90 15.37
CA ALA A 82 -18.33 -25.46 14.25
C ALA A 82 -17.35 -26.58 13.88
N GLY A 83 -17.63 -27.28 12.78
CA GLY A 83 -16.83 -28.38 12.24
C GLY A 83 -16.63 -28.22 10.73
#